data_AF-A0A2V9FPY7-F1
#
_entry.id   AF-A0A2V9FPY7-F1
#
_cell.length_a   1.000
_cell.length_b   1.000
_cell.length_c   1.000
_cell.angle_alpha   90.00
_cell.angle_beta   90.00
_cell.angle_gamma   90.00
#
_symmetry.space_group_name_H-M   'P 1'
#
loop_
_entity.id
_entity.type
_entity.pdbx_description
1 polymer ?
#
loop_
_entity_poly.entity_id
_entity_poly.type
_entity_poly.pdbx_seq_one_letter_code
_entity_poly.pdbx_strand_id
1 'polypeptide(L)' 'MAWKWPSAAKSGASEEWTGFIDQGVTLEGTLTVTGTFRIDGHVKGNIISEQTVILGEGAKVEGQIEGKMA' A
#
# COMPACT_ATOMS: atom_id res chain seq x y z
N MET A 1 35.05 22.86 17.86
CA MET A 1 33.97 23.83 17.54
C MET A 1 32.91 23.08 16.75
N ALA A 2 31.68 23.10 17.26
CA ALA A 2 30.58 22.29 16.79
C ALA A 2 29.88 22.96 15.60
N TRP A 3 29.62 22.20 14.54
CA TRP A 3 28.39 22.35 13.78
C TRP A 3 27.79 20.97 13.54
N LYS A 4 27.02 20.51 14.54
CA LYS A 4 26.05 19.44 14.32
C LYS A 4 24.86 20.11 13.66
N TRP A 5 24.57 19.76 12.41
CA TRP A 5 23.24 20.02 11.85
C TRP A 5 22.28 19.00 12.46
N PRO A 6 21.28 19.40 13.26
CA PRO A 6 20.12 18.56 13.44
C PRO A 6 19.23 18.80 12.23
N SER A 7 19.45 18.07 11.13
CA SER A 7 18.34 17.86 10.22
C SER A 7 17.40 16.90 10.95
N ALA A 8 16.46 17.48 11.69
CA ALA A 8 15.39 16.77 12.33
C ALA A 8 14.77 15.82 11.29
N ALA A 9 14.91 14.52 11.51
CA ALA A 9 14.15 13.52 10.79
C ALA A 9 12.68 13.92 10.94
N LYS A 10 12.11 14.37 9.82
CA LYS A 10 10.73 14.80 9.73
C LYS A 10 9.89 13.54 9.90
N SER A 11 9.59 13.18 11.15
CA SER A 11 8.54 12.22 11.48
C SER A 11 7.19 12.90 11.24
N GLY A 12 6.91 13.20 9.98
CA GLY A 12 5.55 13.10 9.50
C GLY A 12 5.35 11.63 9.21
N ALA A 13 4.21 11.07 9.58
CA ALA A 13 3.79 9.76 9.10
C ALA A 13 3.88 9.79 7.57
N SER A 14 5.01 9.34 7.03
CA SER A 14 5.14 9.09 5.61
C SER A 14 4.15 7.97 5.35
N GLU A 15 3.17 8.23 4.51
CA GLU A 15 2.51 7.18 3.77
C GLU A 15 3.63 6.43 3.03
N GLU A 16 4.23 5.44 3.70
CA GLU A 16 5.34 4.68 3.18
C GLU A 16 4.76 3.81 2.08
N TRP A 17 4.89 4.32 0.86
CA TRP A 17 4.52 3.63 -0.35
C TRP A 17 5.21 2.28 -0.38
N THR A 18 4.41 1.21 -0.24
CA THR A 18 4.94 -0.14 -0.14
C THR A 18 5.00 -0.80 -1.51
N GLY A 19 4.07 -0.49 -2.42
CA GLY A 19 4.09 -1.03 -3.77
C GLY A 19 2.79 -0.86 -4.53
N PHE A 20 2.76 -1.44 -5.74
CA PHE A 20 1.58 -1.45 -6.57
C PHE A 20 1.46 -2.70 -7.44
N ILE A 21 0.23 -3.03 -7.82
CA ILE A 21 -0.14 -4.03 -8.83
C ILE A 21 -0.67 -3.27 -10.04
N ASP A 22 0.02 -3.39 -11.17
CA ASP A 22 -0.37 -2.71 -12.42
C ASP A 22 -1.41 -3.50 -13.22
N GLN A 23 -1.96 -2.88 -14.26
CA GLN A 23 -2.89 -3.52 -15.17
C GLN A 23 -2.25 -4.75 -15.84
N GLY A 24 -3.03 -5.82 -15.99
CA GLY A 24 -2.54 -7.08 -16.56
C GLY A 24 -1.84 -8.01 -15.57
N VAL A 25 -1.62 -7.59 -14.32
CA VAL A 25 -1.18 -8.47 -13.24
C VAL A 25 -2.39 -9.10 -12.55
N THR A 26 -2.35 -10.42 -12.37
CA THR A 26 -3.34 -11.15 -11.57
C THR A 26 -2.66 -11.78 -10.36
N LEU A 27 -3.20 -11.51 -9.17
CA LEU A 27 -2.76 -12.11 -7.91
C LEU A 27 -3.87 -13.03 -7.39
N GLU A 28 -3.54 -14.30 -7.15
CA GLU A 28 -4.44 -15.24 -6.48
C GLU A 28 -3.82 -15.69 -5.13
N GLY A 29 -4.54 -15.48 -4.02
CA GLY A 29 -4.08 -15.86 -2.68
C GLY A 29 -4.24 -14.75 -1.63
N THR A 30 -3.31 -14.66 -0.68
CA THR A 30 -3.33 -13.67 0.41
C THR A 30 -2.21 -12.64 0.21
N LEU A 31 -2.58 -11.37 0.12
CA LEU A 31 -1.68 -10.22 0.03
C LEU A 31 -1.65 -9.48 1.37
N THR A 32 -0.49 -9.46 2.04
CA THR A 32 -0.29 -8.70 3.28
C THR A 32 0.61 -7.50 3.03
N VAL A 33 0.16 -6.31 3.42
CA VAL A 33 0.87 -5.06 3.20
C VAL A 33 0.90 -4.20 4.47
N THR A 34 2.09 -3.73 4.82
CA THR A 34 2.30 -2.92 6.02
C THR A 34 2.12 -1.42 5.78
N GLY A 35 2.09 -0.98 4.52
CA GLY A 35 1.89 0.42 4.19
C GLY A 35 0.98 0.69 3.00
N THR A 36 1.19 1.81 2.32
CA THR A 36 0.28 2.24 1.25
C THR A 36 0.47 1.38 0.00
N PHE A 37 -0.61 0.79 -0.49
CA PHE A 37 -0.59 -0.13 -1.62
C PHE A 37 -1.60 0.26 -2.69
N ARG A 38 -1.17 0.30 -3.95
CA ARG A 38 -2.06 0.62 -5.07
C ARG A 38 -2.36 -0.61 -5.92
N ILE A 39 -3.61 -0.78 -6.30
CA ILE A 39 -4.05 -1.92 -7.13
C ILE A 39 -4.77 -1.34 -8.34
N ASP A 40 -4.24 -1.59 -9.53
CA ASP A 40 -4.88 -1.32 -10.84
C ASP A 40 -5.13 -2.63 -11.60
N GLY A 41 -4.69 -3.78 -11.07
CA GLY A 41 -4.85 -5.11 -11.64
C GLY A 41 -5.96 -5.94 -10.98
N HIS A 42 -5.83 -7.27 -11.11
CA HIS A 42 -6.84 -8.22 -10.66
C HIS A 42 -6.36 -8.99 -9.42
N VAL A 43 -7.12 -8.94 -8.33
CA VAL A 43 -6.77 -9.66 -7.09
C VAL A 43 -7.90 -10.59 -6.71
N LYS A 44 -7.59 -11.86 -6.47
CA LYS A 44 -8.56 -12.88 -6.06
C LYS A 44 -8.09 -13.57 -4.78
N GLY A 45 -8.75 -13.26 -3.67
CA GLY A 45 -8.42 -13.74 -2.34
C GLY A 45 -8.41 -12.65 -1.27
N ASN A 46 -7.56 -12.76 -0.26
CA ASN A 46 -7.55 -11.85 0.88
C ASN A 46 -6.50 -10.76 0.74
N ILE A 47 -6.88 -9.52 1.02
CA ILE A 47 -5.97 -8.37 1.10
C ILE A 47 -5.97 -7.89 2.54
N ILE A 48 -4.81 -7.91 3.20
CA ILE A 48 -4.63 -7.47 4.58
C ILE A 48 -3.70 -6.26 4.55
N SER A 49 -4.21 -5.08 4.89
CA SER A 49 -3.46 -3.82 4.91
C SER A 49 -3.54 -3.14 6.27
N GLU A 50 -2.39 -2.79 6.83
CA GLU A 50 -2.31 -2.02 8.09
C GLU A 50 -2.55 -0.51 7.88
N GLN A 51 -2.35 -0.03 6.66
CA GLN A 51 -2.54 1.37 6.27
C GLN A 51 -3.62 1.47 5.17
N THR A 52 -3.27 2.08 4.04
CA THR A 52 -4.21 2.48 2.99
C THR A 52 -4.06 1.60 1.76
N VAL A 53 -5.19 1.12 1.23
CA VAL A 53 -5.26 0.48 -0.08
C VAL A 53 -5.93 1.43 -1.06
N ILE A 54 -5.25 1.74 -2.17
CA ILE A 54 -5.74 2.59 -3.25
C ILE A 54 -6.17 1.67 -4.40
N LEU A 55 -7.45 1.71 -4.76
CA LEU A 55 -7.97 1.00 -5.93
C LEU A 55 -8.04 1.97 -7.11
N GLY A 56 -7.28 1.68 -8.17
CA GLY A 56 -7.32 2.43 -9.42
C GLY A 56 -8.53 2.06 -10.29
N GLU A 57 -8.69 2.76 -11.41
CA GLU A 57 -9.86 2.62 -12.30
C GLU A 57 -10.02 1.19 -12.87
N GLY A 58 -8.91 0.48 -13.08
CA GLY A 58 -8.89 -0.90 -13.56
C GLY A 58 -8.90 -1.97 -12.47
N ALA A 59 -8.93 -1.57 -11.21
CA ALA A 59 -8.83 -2.49 -10.08
C ALA A 59 -10.06 -3.38 -9.99
N LYS A 60 -9.85 -4.70 -9.93
CA LYS A 60 -10.93 -5.61 -9.61
C LYS A 60 -10.48 -6.64 -8.57
N VAL A 61 -11.20 -6.65 -7.45
CA VAL A 61 -10.90 -7.46 -6.28
C VAL A 61 -12.04 -8.44 -6.04
N GLU A 62 -11.73 -9.73 -6.05
CA GLU A 62 -12.64 -10.84 -5.82
C GLU A 62 -12.21 -11.56 -4.52
N GLY A 63 -12.74 -11.12 -3.38
CA GLY A 63 -12.44 -11.70 -2.08
C GLY A 63 -12.65 -10.71 -0.94
N GLN A 64 -11.86 -10.83 0.13
CA GLN A 64 -12.02 -10.01 1.34
C GLN A 64 -10.87 -9.01 1.49
N ILE A 65 -11.21 -7.76 1.78
CA ILE A 65 -10.25 -6.70 2.06
C ILE A 65 -10.37 -6.35 3.54
N GLU A 66 -9.27 -6.49 4.27
CA GLU A 66 -9.11 -6.13 5.66
C GLU A 66 -8.09 -5.00 5.75
N GLY A 67 -8.55 -3.78 5.98
CA GLY A 67 -7.67 -2.62 6.11
C GLY A 67 -8.43 -1.31 6.14
N LYS A 68 -7.71 -0.19 6.22
CA LYS A 68 -8.34 1.13 6.08
C LYS A 68 -8.46 1.47 4.60
N MET A 69 -9.70 1.65 4.17
CA MET A 69 -10.05 2.13 2.84
C MET A 69 -10.05 3.66 2.89
N ALA A 70 -9.36 4.31 1.97
CA ALA A 70 -9.37 5.77 1.82
C ALA A 70 -9.98 6.16 0.47
#